data_AF-A0A1H9XDU7-F1
#
_entry.id   AF-A0A1H9XDU7-F1
#
_cell.length_a   1.000
_cell.length_b   1.000
_cell.length_c   1.000
_cell.angle_alpha   90.00
_cell.angle_beta   90.00
_cell.angle_gamma   90.00
#
_symmetry.space_group_name_H-M   'P 1'
#
loop_
_entity.id
_entity.type
_entity.pdbx_description
1 polymer ?
#
loop_
_entity_poly.entity_id
_entity_poly.type
_entity_poly.pdbx_seq_one_letter_code
_entity_poly.pdbx_strand_id
1 'polypeptide(L)'
;MSGTQNRHPGVVTKVCEYCGRPLVVAGAGRPRRYCTAACRQRAYRSRAIAAEVRERIELGQLALQLRDNADRLLLLSQGWQPPDGTDALDVLLTETVHLATELAQRGHVLGGNETGHETPIPRSPD
;
A
#
# COMPACT_ATOMS: atom_id res chain seq x y z
N MET A 1 28.09 -55.18 -16.83
CA MET A 1 26.96 -54.60 -17.57
C MET A 1 26.41 -53.46 -16.72
N SER A 2 26.62 -52.24 -17.19
CA SER A 2 26.53 -50.99 -16.43
C SER A 2 25.09 -50.48 -16.32
N GLY A 3 24.57 -50.34 -15.10
CA GLY A 3 23.31 -49.65 -14.81
C GLY A 3 23.58 -48.21 -14.38
N THR A 4 23.67 -47.28 -15.33
CA THR A 4 23.76 -45.84 -15.05
C THR A 4 22.39 -45.30 -14.66
N GLN A 5 22.14 -45.24 -13.34
CA GLN A 5 20.97 -44.56 -12.79
C GLN A 5 21.05 -43.05 -13.10
N ASN A 6 20.07 -42.59 -13.87
CA ASN A 6 19.84 -41.19 -14.22
C ASN A 6 19.56 -40.38 -12.94
N ARG A 7 20.50 -39.54 -12.51
CA ARG A 7 20.26 -38.50 -11.50
C ARG A 7 19.51 -37.36 -12.17
N HIS A 8 18.22 -37.21 -11.92
CA HIS A 8 17.48 -36.00 -12.28
C HIS A 8 17.73 -34.96 -11.17
N PRO A 9 18.44 -33.85 -11.45
CA PRO A 9 18.59 -32.80 -10.45
C PRO A 9 17.21 -32.17 -10.22
N GLY A 10 16.78 -32.15 -8.96
CA GLY A 10 15.46 -31.72 -8.54
C GLY A 10 15.03 -30.40 -9.17
N VAL A 11 13.97 -30.46 -9.98
CA VAL A 11 13.31 -29.29 -10.56
C VAL A 11 12.60 -28.57 -9.42
N VAL A 12 13.24 -27.57 -8.82
CA VAL A 12 12.56 -26.65 -7.92
C VAL A 12 11.68 -25.74 -8.78
N THR A 13 10.40 -26.09 -8.92
CA THR A 13 9.40 -25.28 -9.60
C THR A 13 9.05 -24.06 -8.73
N LYS A 14 9.88 -23.02 -8.77
CA LYS A 14 9.45 -21.71 -8.27
C LYS A 14 8.31 -21.19 -9.14
N VAL A 15 7.39 -20.45 -8.54
CA VAL A 15 6.31 -19.76 -9.25
C VAL A 15 6.63 -18.29 -9.44
N CYS A 16 6.09 -17.69 -10.49
CA CYS A 16 6.18 -16.25 -10.69
C CYS A 16 5.44 -15.52 -9.57
N GLU A 17 6.12 -14.61 -8.88
CA GLU A 17 5.54 -13.84 -7.77
C GLU A 17 4.39 -12.88 -8.18
N TYR A 18 4.19 -12.66 -9.48
CA TYR A 18 3.10 -11.82 -9.99
C TYR A 18 1.90 -12.61 -10.49
N CYS A 19 2.14 -13.63 -11.34
CA CYS A 19 1.05 -14.35 -12.02
C CYS A 19 0.94 -15.84 -11.63
N GLY A 20 1.77 -16.33 -10.72
CA GLY A 20 1.75 -17.71 -10.25
C GLY A 20 2.26 -18.77 -11.24
N ARG A 21 2.61 -18.39 -12.48
CA ARG A 21 3.09 -19.37 -13.49
C ARG A 21 4.41 -20.03 -13.08
N PRO A 22 4.61 -21.33 -13.38
CA PRO A 22 5.86 -22.02 -13.11
C PRO A 22 7.06 -21.34 -13.78
N LEU A 23 8.18 -21.27 -13.06
CA LEU A 23 9.47 -20.82 -13.56
C LEU A 23 10.32 -22.03 -13.86
N VAL A 24 10.80 -22.12 -15.10
CA VAL A 24 11.82 -23.09 -15.47
C VAL A 24 13.15 -22.58 -14.93
N VAL A 25 13.64 -23.20 -13.85
CA VAL A 25 14.95 -22.89 -13.27
C VAL A 25 15.99 -23.77 -13.95
N ALA A 26 16.63 -23.24 -14.99
CA ALA A 26 17.73 -23.92 -15.67
C ALA A 26 19.07 -23.47 -15.07
N GLY A 27 19.72 -24.34 -14.30
CA GLY A 27 21.14 -24.20 -13.92
C GLY A 27 21.46 -23.41 -12.65
N ALA A 28 22.77 -23.31 -12.37
CA ALA A 28 23.34 -22.61 -11.22
C ALA A 28 23.32 -21.08 -11.44
N GLY A 29 22.74 -20.36 -10.48
CA GLY A 29 22.60 -18.90 -10.51
C GLY A 29 21.44 -18.41 -9.64
N ARG A 30 21.25 -17.09 -9.55
CA ARG A 30 20.13 -16.52 -8.78
C ARG A 30 18.80 -16.87 -9.47
N PRO A 31 17.88 -17.58 -8.79
CA PRO A 31 16.61 -17.97 -9.39
C PRO A 31 15.79 -16.74 -9.79
N ARG A 32 15.13 -16.80 -10.95
CA ARG A 32 14.22 -15.75 -11.41
C ARG A 32 13.03 -15.65 -10.45
N ARG A 33 12.52 -14.44 -10.23
CA ARG A 33 11.31 -14.15 -9.44
C ARG A 33 10.05 -13.98 -10.31
N TYR A 34 10.25 -13.67 -11.59
CA TYR A 34 9.18 -13.38 -12.53
C TYR A 34 9.40 -14.13 -13.85
N CYS A 35 8.32 -14.57 -14.49
CA CYS A 35 8.39 -15.34 -15.74
C CYS A 35 8.82 -14.46 -16.94
N THR A 36 8.48 -13.17 -16.91
CA THR A 36 8.78 -12.21 -17.99
C THR A 36 9.14 -10.83 -17.45
N ALA A 37 9.76 -9.99 -18.30
CA ALA A 37 9.95 -8.57 -18.01
C ALA A 37 8.62 -7.85 -17.77
N ALA A 38 7.57 -8.19 -18.54
CA ALA A 38 6.23 -7.65 -18.34
C ALA A 38 5.67 -7.96 -16.94
N CYS A 39 5.81 -9.19 -16.43
CA CYS A 39 5.39 -9.54 -15.06
C CYS A 39 6.18 -8.79 -13.99
N ARG A 40 7.48 -8.55 -14.21
CA ARG A 40 8.30 -7.72 -13.32
C ARG A 40 7.80 -6.28 -13.27
N GLN A 41 7.51 -5.68 -14.43
CA GLN A 41 7.04 -4.30 -14.52
C GLN A 41 5.62 -4.14 -13.95
N ARG A 42 4.73 -5.13 -14.14
CA ARG A 42 3.41 -5.15 -13.49
C ARG A 42 3.53 -5.28 -11.97
N ALA A 43 4.42 -6.16 -11.47
CA ALA A 43 4.68 -6.28 -10.03
C ALA A 43 5.28 -5.00 -9.42
N TYR A 44 6.08 -4.25 -10.18
CA TYR A 44 6.58 -2.95 -9.75
C TYR A 44 5.43 -1.93 -9.65
N ARG A 45 4.62 -1.78 -10.71
CA ARG A 45 3.46 -0.88 -10.72
C ARG A 45 2.43 -1.20 -9.63
N SER A 46 2.11 -2.49 -9.44
CA SER A 46 1.20 -2.93 -8.39
C SER A 46 1.70 -2.55 -7.00
N ARG A 47 3.02 -2.65 -6.74
CA ARG A 47 3.60 -2.19 -5.47
C ARG A 47 3.52 -0.68 -5.29
N ALA A 48 3.72 0.10 -6.35
CA ALA A 48 3.58 1.55 -6.32
C ALA A 48 2.14 1.96 -6.00
N ILE A 49 1.15 1.41 -6.72
CA ILE A 49 -0.27 1.64 -6.46
C ILE A 49 -0.64 1.22 -5.03
N ALA A 50 -0.17 0.07 -4.57
CA ALA A 50 -0.46 -0.39 -3.22
C ALA A 50 0.16 0.54 -2.14
N ALA A 51 1.32 1.16 -2.41
CA ALA A 51 1.89 2.16 -1.52
C ALA A 51 1.07 3.45 -1.50
N GLU A 52 0.64 3.94 -2.67
CA GLU A 52 -0.24 5.11 -2.79
C GLU A 52 -1.57 4.90 -2.06
N VAL A 53 -2.22 3.74 -2.27
CA VAL A 53 -3.47 3.41 -1.59
C VAL A 53 -3.28 3.34 -0.07
N ARG A 54 -2.18 2.75 0.41
CA ARG A 54 -1.87 2.73 1.86
C ARG A 54 -1.73 4.14 2.42
N GLU A 55 -0.94 4.99 1.76
CA GLU A 55 -0.76 6.38 2.18
C GLU A 55 -2.10 7.13 2.24
N ARG A 56 -2.96 6.97 1.23
CA ARG A 56 -4.30 7.60 1.23
C ARG A 56 -5.19 7.09 2.36
N ILE A 57 -5.13 5.81 2.70
CA ILE A 57 -5.88 5.24 3.82
C ILE A 57 -5.37 5.83 5.14
N GLU A 58 -4.05 5.90 5.33
CA GLU A 58 -3.43 6.50 6.53
C GLU A 58 -3.82 7.97 6.68
N LEU A 59 -3.79 8.75 5.59
CA LEU A 59 -4.25 10.14 5.62
C LEU A 59 -5.73 10.27 5.95
N GLY A 60 -6.56 9.37 5.42
CA GLY A 60 -7.97 9.29 5.79
C GLY A 60 -8.16 9.05 7.30
N GLN A 61 -7.36 8.16 7.89
CA GLN A 61 -7.42 7.87 9.33
C GLN A 61 -7.01 9.09 10.17
N LEU A 62 -5.93 9.78 9.80
CA LEU A 62 -5.51 11.01 10.48
C LEU A 62 -6.61 12.09 10.43
N ALA A 63 -7.28 12.25 9.28
CA ALA A 63 -8.37 13.21 9.12
C ALA A 63 -9.59 12.87 10.00
N LEU A 64 -9.92 11.59 10.12
CA LEU A 64 -10.97 11.13 11.04
C LEU A 64 -10.61 11.43 12.49
N GLN A 65 -9.38 11.12 12.91
CA GLN A 65 -8.89 11.42 14.26
C GLN A 65 -8.91 12.92 14.57
N LEU A 66 -8.47 13.76 13.62
CA LEU A 66 -8.51 15.21 13.79
C LEU A 66 -9.95 15.72 14.01
N ARG A 67 -10.91 15.20 13.22
CA ARG A 67 -12.32 15.55 13.38
C ARG A 67 -12.84 15.11 14.75
N ASP A 68 -12.55 13.87 15.15
CA ASP A 68 -13.01 13.34 16.43
C ASP A 68 -12.42 14.14 17.61
N ASN A 69 -11.17 14.61 17.50
CA ASN A 69 -10.57 15.52 18.47
C ASN A 69 -11.26 16.90 18.50
N ALA A 70 -11.59 17.45 17.33
CA ALA A 70 -12.34 18.71 17.25
C ALA A 70 -13.72 18.61 17.91
N ASP A 71 -14.42 17.50 17.70
CA ASP A 71 -15.71 17.23 18.33
C ASP A 71 -15.57 17.16 19.87
N ARG A 72 -14.53 16.49 20.37
CA ARG A 72 -14.24 16.45 21.82
C ARG A 72 -13.91 17.83 22.40
N LEU A 73 -13.08 18.63 21.72
CA LEU A 73 -12.77 20.00 22.13
C LEU A 73 -14.03 20.86 22.19
N LEU A 74 -14.95 20.69 21.23
CA LEU A 74 -16.23 21.37 21.25
C LEU A 74 -17.06 20.98 22.48
N LEU A 75 -17.17 19.68 22.79
CA LEU A 75 -17.90 19.20 23.96
C LEU A 75 -17.29 19.75 25.27
N LEU A 76 -15.96 19.71 25.41
CA LEU A 76 -15.26 20.29 26.55
C LEU A 76 -15.55 21.79 26.69
N SER A 77 -15.56 22.53 25.57
CA SER A 77 -15.89 23.97 25.57
C SER A 77 -17.33 24.26 26.03
N GLN A 78 -18.23 23.30 25.86
CA GLN A 78 -19.63 23.36 26.31
C GLN A 78 -19.81 22.90 27.76
N GLY A 79 -18.72 22.54 28.46
CA GLY A 79 -18.74 22.12 29.86
C GLY A 79 -19.00 20.63 30.06
N TRP A 80 -18.99 19.82 28.98
CA TRP A 80 -18.95 18.36 29.15
C TRP A 80 -17.65 17.98 29.86
N GLN A 81 -17.74 17.07 30.82
CA GLN A 81 -16.58 16.50 31.50
C GLN A 81 -16.51 15.00 31.21
N PRO A 82 -15.34 14.49 30.80
CA PRO A 82 -15.14 13.07 30.60
C PRO A 82 -15.29 12.32 31.94
N PRO A 83 -16.05 11.22 31.96
CA PRO A 83 -16.43 10.52 33.19
C PRO A 83 -15.24 9.93 33.97
N ASP A 84 -14.13 9.68 33.29
CA ASP A 84 -12.88 9.09 33.81
C ASP A 84 -11.71 10.08 33.81
N GLY A 85 -11.95 11.36 33.48
CA GLY A 85 -10.91 12.37 33.39
C GLY A 85 -9.90 12.14 32.25
N THR A 86 -10.24 11.29 31.27
CA THR A 86 -9.51 11.21 29.99
C THR A 86 -9.59 12.53 29.24
N ASP A 87 -8.85 12.68 28.14
CA ASP A 87 -8.91 13.88 27.30
C ASP A 87 -8.61 15.18 28.07
N ALA A 88 -7.58 15.16 28.92
CA ALA A 88 -7.04 16.37 29.51
C ALA A 88 -6.80 17.40 28.40
N LEU A 89 -7.33 18.62 28.58
CA LEU A 89 -7.45 19.61 27.50
C LEU A 89 -6.10 19.89 26.82
N ASP A 90 -5.02 19.91 27.59
CA ASP A 90 -3.65 20.09 27.12
C ASP A 90 -3.18 18.94 26.21
N VAL A 91 -3.45 17.69 26.58
CA VAL A 91 -3.14 16.50 25.78
C VAL A 91 -3.94 16.54 24.47
N LEU A 92 -5.25 16.75 24.56
CA LEU A 92 -6.14 16.77 23.39
C LEU A 92 -5.77 17.90 22.41
N LEU A 93 -5.44 19.10 22.91
CA LEU A 93 -4.95 20.21 22.08
C LEU A 93 -3.63 19.86 21.39
N THR A 94 -2.69 19.26 22.12
CA THR A 94 -1.38 18.86 21.57
C THR A 94 -1.55 17.84 20.45
N GLU A 95 -2.36 16.81 20.66
CA GLU A 95 -2.68 15.79 19.65
C GLU A 95 -3.38 16.40 18.43
N THR A 96 -4.34 17.30 18.66
CA THR A 96 -5.07 18.00 17.58
C THR A 96 -4.11 18.78 16.68
N VAL A 97 -3.19 19.55 17.26
CA VAL A 97 -2.19 20.32 16.51
C VAL A 97 -1.25 19.38 15.75
N HIS A 98 -0.84 18.27 16.36
CA HIS A 98 0.02 17.29 15.72
C HIS A 98 -0.66 16.68 14.48
N LEU A 99 -1.89 16.18 14.63
CA LEU A 99 -2.68 15.60 13.55
C LEU A 99 -2.92 16.60 12.40
N ALA A 100 -3.28 17.85 12.74
CA ALA A 100 -3.47 18.91 11.75
C ALA A 100 -2.18 19.23 10.99
N THR A 101 -1.04 19.28 11.69
CA THR A 101 0.26 19.52 11.08
C THR A 101 0.67 18.38 10.15
N GLU A 102 0.47 17.14 10.58
CA GLU A 102 0.82 15.96 9.77
C GLU A 102 -0.04 15.86 8.51
N LEU A 103 -1.35 16.11 8.62
CA LEU A 103 -2.25 16.21 7.46
C LEU A 103 -1.86 17.32 6.51
N ALA A 104 -1.46 18.49 7.01
CA ALA A 104 -1.01 19.60 6.15
C ALA A 104 0.27 19.23 5.38
N GLN A 105 1.20 18.51 6.01
CA GLN A 105 2.46 18.09 5.39
C GLN A 105 2.25 17.01 4.31
N ARG A 106 1.38 16.02 4.58
CA ARG A 106 1.19 14.83 3.73
C ARG A 106 -0.03 14.91 2.80
N GLY A 107 -0.96 15.84 3.04
CA GLY A 107 -2.24 15.96 2.34
C GLY A 107 -2.15 16.27 0.84
N HIS A 108 -0.99 16.72 0.36
CA HIS A 108 -0.72 16.90 -1.07
C HIS A 108 -0.93 15.60 -1.89
N VAL A 109 -0.81 14.42 -1.26
CA VAL A 109 -1.08 13.11 -1.89
C VAL A 109 -2.56 12.91 -2.23
N LEU A 110 -3.49 13.62 -1.57
CA LEU A 110 -4.93 13.55 -1.86
C LEU A 110 -5.33 14.43 -3.05
N GLY A 111 -4.56 15.49 -3.32
CA GLY A 111 -4.67 16.31 -4.52
C GLY A 111 -4.11 15.54 -5.71
N GLY A 112 -4.95 14.70 -6.32
CA GLY A 112 -4.55 13.97 -7.52
C GLY A 112 -4.07 14.92 -8.62
N ASN A 113 -3.10 14.47 -9.40
CA ASN A 113 -2.88 15.05 -10.73
C ASN A 113 -4.22 15.02 -11.48
N GLU A 114 -4.84 16.17 -11.65
CA GLU A 114 -6.05 16.36 -12.47
C GLU A 114 -5.81 16.12 -13.98
N THR A 115 -4.64 15.58 -14.36
CA THR A 115 -4.34 15.17 -15.72
C THR A 115 -4.86 13.76 -15.97
N GLY A 116 -6.10 13.71 -16.44
CA GLY A 116 -6.77 12.50 -16.91
C GLY A 116 -5.86 11.62 -17.77
N HIS A 117 -5.57 10.43 -17.27
CA HIS A 117 -5.11 9.34 -18.11
C HIS A 117 -6.37 8.68 -18.70
N GLU A 118 -6.87 9.22 -19.80
CA GLU A 118 -7.81 8.52 -20.66
C GLU A 118 -7.22 7.14 -20.97
N THR A 119 -7.90 6.10 -20.48
CA THR A 119 -7.55 4.73 -20.84
C THR A 119 -7.92 4.55 -22.31
N PRO A 120 -6.97 4.23 -23.22
CA PRO A 120 -7.33 4.03 -24.63
C PRO A 120 -8.26 2.83 -24.74
N ILE A 121 -9.48 3.07 -25.23
CA ILE A 121 -10.42 2.01 -25.59
C ILE A 121 -9.77 1.20 -26.73
N PRO A 122 -9.57 -0.13 -26.58
CA PRO A 122 -9.04 -0.94 -27.67
C PRO A 122 -10.06 -0.94 -28.83
N ARG A 123 -9.63 -0.49 -30.01
CA ARG A 123 -10.46 -0.60 -31.23
C ARG A 123 -10.58 -2.08 -31.61
N SER A 124 -11.80 -2.55 -31.85
CA SER A 124 -12.04 -3.85 -32.48
C SER A 124 -11.44 -3.88 -33.88
N PRO A 125 -10.84 -5.01 -34.30
CA PRO A 125 -10.41 -5.19 -35.69
C PRO A 125 -11.62 -5.43 -36.60
N ASP A 126 -11.65 -4.72 -37.73
CA ASP A 126 -12.51 -4.98 -38.89
C ASP A 126 -12.11 -6.28 -39.61
#